data_AF-A0AA35QWS4-F1
#
_entry.id   AF-A0AA35QWS4-F1
#
_cell.length_a   1.000
_cell.length_b   1.000
_cell.length_c   1.000
_cell.angle_alpha   90.00
_cell.angle_beta   90.00
_cell.angle_gamma   90.00
#
_symmetry.space_group_name_H-M   'P 1'
#
loop_
_entity.id
_entity.type
_entity.pdbx_description
1 polymer ?
#
loop_
_entity_poly.entity_id
_entity_poly.type
_entity_poly.pdbx_seq_one_letter_code
_entity_poly.pdbx_strand_id
1 'polypeptide(L)'
;MDFGVIMSEGLKRTRRLVGSSSAPSVAEHSHKDLSVQAEQLSQLVGDFGTTCEKLLLTHRKNIIHEQFLLQRLANAAIDIYGVAAVISRASKSLSEDVPTGGYERLLTATFCQQAFDRTNHTLQSITSSKEVKLDAAMSDIAKKVVEHGEVVPVHPLGL
;
A
#
# COMPACT_ATOMS: atom_id res chain seq x y z
N MET A 1 -7.45 14.62 16.69
CA MET A 1 -7.49 14.64 15.22
C MET A 1 -8.55 15.62 14.80
N ASP A 2 -8.14 16.70 14.12
CA ASP A 2 -9.06 17.73 13.63
C ASP A 2 -9.61 17.30 12.26
N PHE A 3 -10.90 16.99 12.21
CA PHE A 3 -11.61 16.58 11.00
C PHE A 3 -11.58 17.67 9.91
N GLY A 4 -11.43 18.95 10.29
CA GLY A 4 -11.32 20.06 9.36
C GLY A 4 -10.03 20.00 8.51
N VAL A 5 -8.94 19.49 9.09
CA VAL A 5 -7.67 19.31 8.37
C VAL A 5 -7.76 18.14 7.38
N ILE A 6 -8.36 17.02 7.79
CA ILE A 6 -8.57 15.85 6.90
C ILE A 6 -9.50 16.22 5.75
N MET A 7 -10.60 16.92 6.03
CA MET A 7 -11.57 17.32 5.02
C MET A 7 -10.98 18.35 4.05
N SER A 8 -10.19 19.31 4.53
CA SER A 8 -9.56 20.31 3.67
C SER A 8 -8.42 19.73 2.81
N GLU A 9 -7.60 18.81 3.34
CA GLU A 9 -6.60 18.10 2.56
C GLU A 9 -7.22 17.10 1.58
N GLY A 10 -8.26 16.39 2.00
CA GLY A 10 -9.04 15.51 1.12
C GLY A 10 -9.72 16.28 0.00
N LEU A 11 -10.32 17.45 0.27
CA LEU A 11 -10.87 18.32 -0.79
C LEU A 11 -9.79 18.80 -1.76
N LYS A 12 -8.61 19.20 -1.25
CA LYS A 12 -7.49 19.66 -2.10
C LYS A 12 -7.01 18.54 -3.01
N ARG A 13 -6.97 17.29 -2.53
CA ARG A 13 -6.53 16.13 -3.31
C ARG A 13 -7.59 15.63 -4.29
N THR A 14 -8.86 15.58 -3.90
CA THR A 14 -9.97 15.29 -4.83
C THR A 14 -10.06 16.34 -5.95
N ARG A 15 -9.80 17.62 -5.64
CA ARG A 15 -9.70 18.69 -6.65
C ARG A 15 -8.53 18.50 -7.62
N ARG A 16 -7.42 17.89 -7.18
CA ARG A 16 -6.29 17.48 -8.04
C ARG A 16 -6.61 16.23 -8.88
N LEU A 17 -7.47 15.34 -8.40
CA LEU A 17 -7.91 14.16 -9.15
C LEU A 17 -8.88 14.51 -10.29
N VAL A 18 -9.73 15.54 -10.13
CA VAL A 18 -10.72 15.97 -11.14
C VAL A 18 -10.13 16.94 -12.19
N GLY A 19 -8.93 17.48 -11.95
CA GLY A 19 -8.24 18.37 -12.89
C GLY A 19 -6.75 18.07 -12.96
N SER A 20 -6.33 17.34 -14.02
CA SER A 20 -4.94 17.01 -14.34
C SER A 20 -4.23 16.16 -13.30
N SER A 21 -3.81 14.96 -13.69
CA SER A 21 -3.00 13.98 -12.95
C SER A 21 -1.67 14.56 -12.42
N SER A 22 -1.75 15.39 -11.38
CA SER A 22 -0.59 15.97 -10.71
C SER A 22 -0.63 15.55 -9.23
N ALA A 23 -0.50 14.25 -9.02
CA ALA A 23 0.30 13.83 -7.87
C ALA A 23 1.70 14.46 -8.07
N PRO A 24 2.37 14.96 -7.01
CA PRO A 24 3.74 15.44 -7.16
C PRO A 24 4.57 14.34 -7.85
N SER A 25 5.11 14.69 -9.02
CA SER A 25 5.86 13.74 -9.82
C SER A 25 7.21 13.53 -9.16
N VAL A 26 7.48 12.31 -8.72
CA VAL A 26 8.82 11.96 -8.24
C VAL A 26 9.83 11.84 -9.39
N ALA A 27 9.36 11.88 -10.65
CA ALA A 27 10.20 11.80 -11.83
C ALA A 27 11.26 12.91 -11.86
N GLU A 28 10.92 14.12 -11.39
CA GLU A 28 11.84 15.28 -11.31
C GLU A 28 13.05 15.03 -10.40
N HIS A 29 12.94 14.09 -9.46
CA HIS A 29 14.01 13.75 -8.50
C HIS A 29 14.67 12.40 -8.78
N SER A 30 14.32 11.76 -9.90
CA SER A 30 14.86 10.46 -10.30
C SER A 30 15.74 10.59 -11.54
N HIS A 31 16.69 9.66 -11.71
CA HIS A 31 17.45 9.59 -12.95
C HIS A 31 16.53 9.20 -14.12
N LYS A 32 16.73 9.78 -15.31
CA LYS A 32 15.88 9.59 -16.50
C LYS A 32 15.61 8.12 -16.87
N ASP A 33 16.60 7.26 -16.64
CA ASP A 33 16.53 5.81 -16.89
C ASP A 33 15.59 5.05 -15.93
N LEU A 34 15.13 5.71 -14.86
CA LEU A 34 14.18 5.18 -13.87
C LEU A 34 12.83 5.91 -13.93
N SER A 35 12.56 6.66 -15.00
CA SER A 35 11.33 7.45 -15.18
C SER A 35 10.06 6.62 -15.06
N VAL A 36 10.03 5.41 -15.63
CA VAL A 36 8.89 4.48 -15.54
C VAL A 36 8.62 4.09 -14.08
N GLN A 37 9.66 3.74 -13.32
CA GLN A 37 9.53 3.34 -11.92
C GLN A 37 9.11 4.54 -11.05
N ALA A 38 9.60 5.74 -11.37
CA ALA A 38 9.21 6.96 -10.69
C ALA A 38 7.73 7.30 -10.93
N GLU A 39 7.23 7.12 -12.15
CA GLU A 39 5.81 7.30 -12.48
C GLU A 39 4.92 6.28 -11.75
N GLN A 40 5.33 5.01 -11.74
CA GLN A 40 4.68 3.96 -10.94
C GLN A 40 4.62 4.33 -9.44
N LEU A 41 5.71 4.87 -8.88
CA LEU A 41 5.73 5.33 -7.48
C LEU A 41 4.75 6.49 -7.25
N SER A 42 4.72 7.48 -8.16
CA SER A 42 3.75 8.59 -8.08
C SER A 42 2.30 8.08 -8.09
N GLN A 43 2.00 7.08 -8.92
CA GLN A 43 0.69 6.43 -8.93
C GLN A 43 0.38 5.76 -7.59
N LEU A 44 1.28 4.91 -7.07
CA LEU A 44 1.07 4.21 -5.80
C LEU A 44 0.84 5.18 -4.64
N VAL A 45 1.59 6.29 -4.58
CA VAL A 45 1.42 7.33 -3.56
C VAL A 45 0.04 7.98 -3.67
N GLY A 46 -0.43 8.26 -4.88
CA GLY A 46 -1.75 8.82 -5.14
C GLY A 46 -2.89 7.87 -4.71
N ASP A 47 -2.80 6.61 -5.13
CA ASP A 47 -3.79 5.57 -4.81
C ASP A 47 -3.82 5.28 -3.30
N PHE A 48 -2.65 5.21 -2.66
CA PHE A 48 -2.52 5.06 -1.22
C PHE A 48 -3.14 6.23 -0.45
N GLY A 49 -2.88 7.47 -0.89
CA GLY A 49 -3.46 8.67 -0.28
C GLY A 49 -4.99 8.68 -0.34
N THR A 50 -5.53 8.38 -1.53
CA THR A 50 -6.99 8.26 -1.74
C THR A 50 -7.60 7.17 -0.87
N THR A 51 -6.91 6.03 -0.75
CA THR A 51 -7.34 4.93 0.11
C THR A 51 -7.37 5.35 1.58
N CYS A 52 -6.31 5.99 2.09
CA CYS A 52 -6.26 6.47 3.47
C CYS A 52 -7.41 7.43 3.80
N GLU A 53 -7.71 8.38 2.90
CA GLU A 53 -8.80 9.33 3.09
C GLU A 53 -10.17 8.64 3.16
N LYS A 54 -10.43 7.71 2.25
CA LYS A 54 -11.66 6.91 2.25
C LYS A 54 -11.83 6.17 3.58
N LEU A 55 -10.77 5.52 4.07
CA LEU A 55 -10.80 4.77 5.32
C LEU A 55 -11.05 5.66 6.53
N LEU A 56 -10.39 6.83 6.61
CA LEU A 56 -10.60 7.79 7.69
C LEU A 56 -12.02 8.37 7.68
N LEU A 57 -12.61 8.60 6.50
CA LEU A 57 -13.99 9.04 6.37
C LEU A 57 -14.99 7.95 6.81
N THR A 58 -14.74 6.70 6.43
CA THR A 58 -15.61 5.56 6.74
C THR A 58 -15.56 5.18 8.22
N HIS A 59 -14.36 4.93 8.78
CA HIS A 59 -14.21 4.37 10.13
C HIS A 59 -13.98 5.44 11.21
N ARG A 60 -13.56 6.65 10.81
CA ARG A 60 -13.27 7.76 11.74
C ARG A 60 -12.31 7.31 12.85
N LYS A 61 -12.66 7.58 14.11
CA LYS A 61 -11.88 7.16 15.28
C LYS A 61 -11.86 5.63 15.47
N ASN A 62 -12.85 4.92 14.96
CA ASN A 62 -12.96 3.47 15.11
C ASN A 62 -12.00 2.72 14.17
N ILE A 63 -11.28 3.41 13.28
CA ILE A 63 -10.26 2.80 12.41
C ILE A 63 -9.22 2.00 13.20
N ILE A 64 -8.96 2.38 14.46
CA ILE A 64 -8.05 1.67 15.37
C ILE A 64 -8.49 0.23 15.65
N HIS A 65 -9.74 -0.14 15.39
CA HIS A 65 -10.24 -1.51 15.58
C HIS A 65 -10.22 -2.34 14.28
N GLU A 66 -9.95 -1.71 13.14
CA GLU A 66 -9.95 -2.36 11.82
C GLU A 66 -8.57 -3.00 11.53
N GLN A 67 -8.14 -3.94 12.37
CA GLN A 67 -6.75 -4.43 12.40
C GLN A 67 -6.32 -5.14 11.10
N PHE A 68 -7.17 -5.96 10.49
CA PHE A 68 -6.86 -6.61 9.20
C PHE A 68 -6.65 -5.60 8.07
N LEU A 69 -7.42 -4.52 8.10
CA LEU A 69 -7.34 -3.44 7.12
C LEU A 69 -6.10 -2.58 7.37
N LEU A 70 -5.81 -2.24 8.63
CA LEU A 70 -4.60 -1.52 9.03
C LEU A 70 -3.32 -2.29 8.68
N GLN A 71 -3.31 -3.61 8.86
CA GLN A 71 -2.20 -4.48 8.45
C GLN A 71 -1.93 -4.36 6.94
N ARG A 72 -2.98 -4.46 6.11
CA ARG A 72 -2.86 -4.34 4.66
C ARG A 72 -2.39 -2.95 4.25
N LEU A 73 -2.90 -1.90 4.89
CA LEU A 73 -2.45 -0.53 4.66
C LEU A 73 -0.97 -0.35 5.04
N ALA A 74 -0.53 -0.95 6.15
CA ALA A 74 0.87 -0.92 6.58
C ALA A 74 1.80 -1.61 5.56
N ASN A 75 1.40 -2.78 5.04
CA ASN A 75 2.16 -3.48 4.00
C ASN A 75 2.35 -2.62 2.74
N ALA A 76 1.27 -1.96 2.29
CA ALA A 76 1.35 -1.03 1.15
C ALA A 76 2.31 0.15 1.43
N ALA A 77 2.28 0.70 2.64
CA ALA A 77 3.19 1.79 3.02
C ALA A 77 4.66 1.36 3.03
N ILE A 78 4.96 0.15 3.52
CA ILE A 78 6.31 -0.43 3.52
C ILE A 78 6.83 -0.56 2.09
N ASP A 79 6.01 -1.06 1.17
CA ASP A 79 6.38 -1.23 -0.23
C ASP A 79 6.64 0.11 -0.93
N ILE A 80 5.76 1.08 -0.75
CA ILE A 80 5.91 2.43 -1.31
C ILE A 80 7.22 3.06 -0.85
N TYR A 81 7.55 2.95 0.45
CA TYR A 81 8.81 3.46 0.97
C TYR A 81 10.01 2.70 0.42
N GLY A 82 9.92 1.36 0.32
CA GLY A 82 10.96 0.52 -0.27
C GLY A 82 11.26 0.93 -1.72
N VAL A 83 10.22 1.13 -2.53
CA VAL A 83 10.32 1.60 -3.93
C VAL A 83 11.01 2.96 -3.99
N ALA A 84 10.59 3.92 -3.17
CA ALA A 84 11.20 5.24 -3.11
C ALA A 84 12.70 5.18 -2.76
N ALA A 85 13.06 4.35 -1.77
CA ALA A 85 14.44 4.19 -1.34
C ALA A 85 15.35 3.61 -2.43
N VAL A 86 14.91 2.55 -3.13
CA VAL A 86 15.72 1.93 -4.19
C VAL A 86 15.82 2.80 -5.45
N ILE A 87 14.77 3.55 -5.79
CA ILE A 87 14.80 4.53 -6.88
C ILE A 87 15.79 5.65 -6.54
N SER A 88 15.73 6.19 -5.32
CA SER A 88 16.65 7.25 -4.87
C SER A 88 18.10 6.79 -4.93
N ARG A 89 18.40 5.60 -4.39
CA ARG A 89 19.74 5.02 -4.41
C ARG A 89 20.25 4.82 -5.83
N ALA A 90 19.51 4.10 -6.67
CA ALA A 90 19.95 3.80 -8.04
C ALA A 90 20.03 5.06 -8.90
N SER A 91 19.16 6.05 -8.69
CA SER A 91 19.26 7.35 -9.35
C SER A 91 20.58 8.05 -9.03
N LYS A 92 21.01 8.01 -7.76
CA LYS A 92 22.31 8.55 -7.36
C LYS A 92 23.47 7.78 -8.00
N SER A 93 23.46 6.43 -7.95
CA SER A 93 24.51 5.61 -8.57
C SER A 93 24.63 5.84 -10.08
N LEU A 94 23.50 6.06 -10.78
CA LEU A 94 23.48 6.40 -12.21
C LEU A 94 23.98 7.82 -12.49
N SER A 95 23.62 8.79 -11.63
CA SER A 95 24.02 10.18 -11.79
C SER A 95 25.51 10.40 -11.51
N GLU A 96 26.10 9.59 -10.63
CA GLU A 96 27.53 9.58 -10.28
C GLU A 96 28.36 8.65 -11.19
N ASP A 97 27.74 8.00 -12.18
CA ASP A 97 28.38 7.04 -13.11
C ASP A 97 29.20 5.94 -12.40
N VAL A 98 28.67 5.42 -11.30
CA VAL A 98 29.31 4.34 -10.53
C VAL A 98 29.34 3.07 -11.38
N PRO A 99 30.42 2.26 -11.35
CA PRO A 99 30.54 1.06 -12.20
C PRO A 99 29.37 0.05 -12.06
N THR A 100 28.69 0.03 -10.91
CA THR A 100 27.54 -0.83 -10.63
C THR A 100 26.18 -0.21 -10.99
N GLY A 101 26.13 1.03 -11.48
CA GLY A 101 24.89 1.77 -11.72
C GLY A 101 23.93 1.04 -12.65
N GLY A 102 24.43 0.39 -13.71
CA GLY A 102 23.61 -0.41 -14.62
C GLY A 102 22.99 -1.64 -13.95
N TYR A 103 23.71 -2.31 -13.04
CA TYR A 103 23.20 -3.45 -12.28
C TYR A 103 22.20 -3.01 -11.20
N GLU A 104 22.47 -1.91 -10.50
CA GLU A 104 21.53 -1.31 -9.55
C GLU A 104 20.23 -0.88 -10.24
N ARG A 105 20.31 -0.31 -11.45
CA ARG A 105 19.12 -0.02 -12.27
C ARG A 105 18.28 -1.26 -12.53
N LEU A 106 18.91 -2.38 -12.89
CA LEU A 106 18.22 -3.65 -13.13
C LEU A 106 17.53 -4.16 -11.85
N LEU A 107 18.25 -4.18 -10.73
CA LEU A 107 17.68 -4.57 -9.43
C LEU A 107 16.48 -3.70 -9.05
N THR A 108 16.62 -2.38 -9.17
CA THR A 108 15.56 -1.43 -8.88
C THR A 108 14.36 -1.65 -9.78
N ALA A 109 14.55 -1.80 -11.10
CA ALA A 109 13.45 -2.05 -12.03
C ALA A 109 12.67 -3.33 -11.69
N THR A 110 13.38 -4.43 -11.39
CA THR A 110 12.76 -5.70 -11.03
C THR A 110 12.00 -5.61 -9.70
N PHE A 111 12.61 -5.02 -8.67
CA PHE A 111 11.96 -4.85 -7.37
C PHE A 111 10.72 -3.95 -7.48
N CYS A 112 10.84 -2.81 -8.17
CA CYS A 112 9.73 -1.87 -8.34
C CYS A 112 8.53 -2.52 -9.01
N GLN A 113 8.74 -3.36 -10.04
CA GLN A 113 7.64 -4.06 -10.70
C GLN A 113 6.90 -4.99 -9.72
N GLN A 114 7.62 -5.82 -8.96
CA GLN A 114 6.99 -6.73 -8.00
C GLN A 114 6.29 -5.99 -6.85
N ALA A 115 6.90 -4.90 -6.36
CA ALA A 115 6.32 -4.06 -5.32
C ALA A 115 5.07 -3.33 -5.81
N PHE A 116 5.07 -2.86 -7.06
CA PHE A 116 3.91 -2.24 -7.68
C PHE A 116 2.73 -3.19 -7.77
N ASP A 117 2.94 -4.42 -8.26
CA ASP A 117 1.90 -5.43 -8.38
C ASP A 117 1.31 -5.79 -7.00
N ARG A 118 2.18 -6.01 -6.00
CA ARG A 118 1.77 -6.32 -4.63
C ARG A 118 1.00 -5.16 -3.99
N THR A 119 1.47 -3.93 -4.16
CA THR A 119 0.83 -2.75 -3.57
C THR A 119 -0.55 -2.50 -4.19
N ASN A 120 -0.67 -2.59 -5.52
CA ASN A 120 -1.96 -2.44 -6.20
C ASN A 120 -2.96 -3.49 -5.75
N HIS A 121 -2.54 -4.76 -5.70
CA HIS A 121 -3.39 -5.83 -5.20
C HIS A 121 -3.84 -5.57 -3.75
N THR A 122 -2.91 -5.14 -2.90
CA THR A 122 -3.19 -4.81 -1.49
C THR A 122 -4.20 -3.67 -1.37
N LEU A 123 -4.01 -2.57 -2.11
CA LEU A 123 -4.93 -1.42 -2.09
C LEU A 123 -6.33 -1.78 -2.60
N GLN A 124 -6.42 -2.60 -3.65
CA GLN A 124 -7.70 -3.12 -4.13
C GLN A 124 -8.39 -4.01 -3.09
N SER A 125 -7.61 -4.87 -2.40
CA SER A 125 -8.11 -5.78 -1.37
C SER A 125 -8.77 -5.04 -0.20
N ILE A 126 -8.28 -3.84 0.15
CA ILE A 126 -8.80 -3.03 1.27
C ILE A 126 -10.27 -2.66 1.07
N THR A 127 -10.71 -2.44 -0.17
CA THR A 127 -12.09 -2.06 -0.48
C THR A 127 -12.94 -3.22 -0.99
N SER A 128 -12.36 -4.43 -1.05
CA SER A 128 -13.01 -5.61 -1.58
C SER A 128 -14.01 -6.21 -0.58
N SER A 129 -15.27 -6.33 -0.99
CA SER A 129 -16.32 -6.98 -0.19
C SER A 129 -16.02 -8.46 0.08
N LYS A 130 -15.26 -9.13 -0.80
CA LYS A 130 -14.80 -10.50 -0.58
C LYS A 130 -13.83 -10.58 0.59
N GLU A 131 -12.87 -9.68 0.66
CA GLU A 131 -11.86 -9.67 1.72
C GLU A 131 -12.47 -9.32 3.07
N VAL A 132 -13.42 -8.39 3.10
CA VAL A 132 -14.18 -8.07 4.33
C VAL A 132 -14.91 -9.31 4.87
N LYS A 133 -15.48 -10.16 4.00
CA LYS A 133 -16.10 -11.42 4.42
C LYS A 133 -15.07 -12.42 4.95
N LEU A 134 -13.87 -12.45 4.38
CA LEU A 134 -12.78 -13.30 4.86
C LEU A 134 -12.29 -12.86 6.24
N ASP A 135 -12.12 -11.56 6.47
CA ASP A 135 -11.74 -11.01 7.78
C ASP A 135 -12.76 -11.38 8.88
N ALA A 136 -14.06 -11.32 8.54
CA ALA A 136 -15.13 -11.76 9.44
C ALA A 136 -15.04 -13.26 9.73
N ALA A 137 -14.84 -14.09 8.70
CA ALA A 137 -14.66 -15.53 8.87
C ALA A 137 -13.43 -15.87 9.72
N MET A 138 -12.31 -15.16 9.54
CA MET A 138 -11.10 -15.32 10.35
C MET A 138 -11.38 -14.99 11.83
N SER A 139 -12.13 -13.93 12.09
CA SER A 139 -12.54 -13.54 13.45
C SER A 139 -13.43 -14.61 14.09
N ASP A 140 -14.39 -15.16 13.35
CA ASP A 140 -15.27 -16.23 13.82
C ASP A 140 -14.52 -17.54 14.10
N ILE A 141 -13.56 -17.90 13.24
CA ILE A 141 -12.69 -19.07 13.45
C ILE A 141 -11.88 -18.88 14.73
N ALA A 142 -11.21 -17.74 14.87
CA ALA A 142 -10.39 -17.45 16.05
C ALA A 142 -11.23 -17.49 17.34
N LYS A 143 -12.42 -16.91 17.32
CA LYS A 143 -13.36 -16.95 18.45
C LYS A 143 -13.71 -18.38 18.85
N LYS A 144 -14.07 -19.24 17.88
CA LYS A 144 -14.41 -20.64 18.16
C LYS A 144 -13.23 -21.42 18.74
N VAL A 145 -12.02 -21.22 18.21
CA VAL A 145 -10.81 -21.87 18.75
C VAL A 145 -10.55 -21.46 20.19
N VAL A 146 -10.68 -20.17 20.50
CA VAL A 146 -10.50 -19.65 21.88
C VAL A 146 -11.58 -20.19 22.82
N GLU A 147 -12.84 -20.28 22.38
CA GLU A 147 -13.95 -20.82 23.18
C GLU A 147 -13.76 -22.31 23.52
N HIS A 148 -13.22 -23.11 22.60
CA HIS A 148 -13.00 -24.55 22.82
C HIS A 148 -11.67 -24.83 23.54
N GLY A 149 -10.67 -23.96 23.42
CA GLY A 149 -9.33 -24.17 23.97
C GLY A 149 -8.48 -25.18 23.18
N GLU A 150 -8.99 -25.69 22.07
CA GLU A 150 -8.36 -26.67 21.19
C GLU A 150 -8.80 -26.50 19.73
N VAL A 151 -8.30 -27.37 18.85
CA VAL A 151 -8.69 -27.41 17.44
C VAL A 151 -10.16 -27.86 17.34
N VAL A 152 -11.02 -26.99 16.80
CA VAL A 152 -12.47 -27.24 16.73
C VAL A 152 -12.84 -28.41 15.81
N PRO A 153 -12.23 -28.59 14.63
CA PRO A 153 -12.51 -29.76 13.79
C PRO A 153 -12.14 -31.07 14.49
N VAL A 154 -13.13 -31.94 14.65
CA VAL A 154 -12.91 -33.33 15.04
C VAL A 154 -12.42 -34.14 13.84
N HIS A 155 -11.62 -35.17 14.11
CA HIS A 155 -11.20 -36.09 13.06
C HIS A 155 -12.45 -36.71 12.39
N PRO A 156 -12.54 -36.79 11.04
CA PRO A 156 -13.74 -37.32 10.35
C PRO A 156 -14.12 -38.76 10.72
N LEU A 157 -13.21 -39.50 11.35
CA LEU A 157 -13.43 -40.87 11.84
C LEU A 157 -13.80 -40.95 13.33
N GLY A 158 -13.81 -39.83 14.06
CA GLY A 158 -14.14 -39.78 15.48
C GLY A 158 -13.13 -40.49 16.40
N LEU A 159 -11.86 -40.59 15.99
CA LEU A 159 -10.76 -41.15 16.77
C LEU A 159 -9.99 -40.06 17.52
#